data_AF-A0A954KFH1-F1
#
_entry.id   AF-A0A954KFH1-F1
#
_cell.length_a   1.000
_cell.length_b   1.000
_cell.length_c   1.000
_cell.angle_alpha   90.00
_cell.angle_beta   90.00
_cell.angle_gamma   90.00
#
_symmetry.space_group_name_H-M   'P 1'
#
loop_
_entity.id
_entity.type
_entity.pdbx_description
1 polymer ?
#
loop_
_entity_poly.entity_id
_entity_poly.type
_entity_poly.pdbx_seq_one_letter_code
_entity_poly.pdbx_strand_id
1 'polypeptide(L)'
;MRESIQGLSRYIATVETSKHRFFVFLDASVLPDNKLIVFGLDDAFHLGILSSYAHSVWALAMGGRLGVGNDPTYQNLRCFDMFPFPEHTTSNNERIRILAEQLDAHRKRQQELHPKLTMTGMYNVLEKLREGEPLSDKEQTIHEQGLVSVLKQIHDDLDAAVCEAYGWPVDIADEDILQRLVDLNHQRAAEEAQGHIRWLRPEFQNPDGQTQKQIDLPTDKPTVTKPAVPVTKQQWPSKLPDQMQLLKATLEQQPSPLTAKEVSDLFKGGRGRAAKVEELLETLTAIGQARQTEDGRFAT
;
A
#
# COMPACT_ATOMS: atom_id res chain seq x y z
N MET A 1 -15.40 -2.67 -12.17
CA MET A 1 -15.45 -1.47 -13.03
C MET A 1 -16.81 -0.77 -12.94
N ARG A 2 -17.94 -1.34 -13.38
CA ARG A 2 -19.24 -0.63 -13.34
C ARG A 2 -19.64 -0.14 -11.94
N GLU A 3 -19.47 -0.98 -10.92
CA GLU A 3 -19.74 -0.59 -9.53
C GLU A 3 -18.78 0.51 -9.04
N SER A 4 -17.48 0.42 -9.38
CA SER A 4 -16.47 1.36 -8.92
C SER A 4 -16.57 2.76 -9.51
N ILE A 5 -17.21 2.90 -10.68
CA ILE A 5 -17.47 4.22 -11.31
C ILE A 5 -18.88 4.75 -11.05
N GLN A 6 -19.72 3.99 -10.35
CA GLN A 6 -21.10 4.40 -10.09
C GLN A 6 -21.11 5.66 -9.22
N GLY A 7 -21.88 6.67 -9.66
CA GLY A 7 -22.00 7.96 -8.98
C GLY A 7 -20.85 8.94 -9.25
N LEU A 8 -19.82 8.53 -9.99
CA LEU A 8 -18.75 9.44 -10.43
C LEU A 8 -19.18 10.17 -11.71
N SER A 9 -18.81 11.45 -11.83
CA SER A 9 -18.99 12.22 -13.08
C SER A 9 -17.88 11.95 -14.10
N ARG A 10 -16.72 11.52 -13.62
CA ARG A 10 -15.53 11.18 -14.41
C ARG A 10 -14.69 10.13 -13.69
N TYR A 11 -13.79 9.48 -14.40
CA TYR A 11 -12.87 8.50 -13.83
C TYR A 11 -11.51 8.53 -14.54
N ILE A 12 -10.46 8.04 -13.89
CA ILE A 12 -9.10 8.01 -14.49
C ILE A 12 -8.95 6.76 -15.36
N ALA A 13 -8.29 6.91 -16.51
CA ALA A 13 -7.92 5.77 -17.35
C ALA A 13 -6.50 5.89 -17.90
N THR A 14 -5.92 4.73 -18.23
CA THR A 14 -4.69 4.62 -19.02
C THR A 14 -4.81 3.44 -19.99
N VAL A 15 -4.05 3.48 -21.09
CA VAL A 15 -3.94 2.36 -22.02
C VAL A 15 -3.07 1.25 -21.42
N GLU A 16 -3.44 -0.02 -21.62
CA GLU A 16 -2.68 -1.15 -21.06
C GLU A 16 -1.22 -1.16 -21.56
N THR A 17 -1.03 -1.13 -22.88
CA THR A 17 0.29 -1.15 -23.53
C THR A 17 0.59 0.19 -24.19
N SER A 18 1.68 0.86 -23.79
CA SER A 18 2.10 2.12 -24.39
C SER A 18 3.57 2.41 -24.14
N LYS A 19 4.25 2.98 -25.15
CA LYS A 19 5.60 3.55 -25.00
C LYS A 19 5.63 4.60 -23.88
N HIS A 20 4.67 5.53 -23.93
CA HIS A 20 4.54 6.63 -22.97
C HIS A 20 3.44 6.34 -21.98
N ARG A 21 3.75 6.43 -20.68
CA ARG A 21 2.74 6.28 -19.64
C ARG A 21 2.07 7.63 -19.38
N PHE A 22 0.79 7.72 -19.68
CA PHE A 22 -0.03 8.87 -19.31
C PHE A 22 -1.39 8.41 -18.80
N PHE A 23 -1.95 9.20 -17.91
CA PHE A 23 -3.27 9.02 -17.31
C PHE A 23 -4.13 10.23 -17.69
N VAL A 24 -5.42 10.00 -17.89
CA VAL A 24 -6.39 11.02 -18.28
C VAL A 24 -7.70 10.83 -17.53
N PHE A 25 -8.46 11.90 -17.36
CA PHE A 25 -9.86 11.79 -16.98
C PHE A 25 -10.73 11.47 -18.21
N LEU A 26 -11.60 10.49 -18.08
CA LEU A 26 -12.70 10.21 -19.00
C LEU A 26 -14.03 10.58 -18.34
N ASP A 27 -14.96 11.12 -19.12
CA ASP A 27 -16.33 11.35 -18.68
C ASP A 27 -17.03 10.01 -18.39
N ALA A 28 -17.92 9.97 -17.40
CA ALA A 28 -18.61 8.75 -17.00
C ALA A 28 -19.50 8.13 -18.10
N SER A 29 -19.86 8.90 -19.13
CA SER A 29 -20.57 8.39 -20.32
C SER A 29 -19.69 7.57 -21.27
N VAL A 30 -18.36 7.67 -21.15
CA VAL A 30 -17.42 6.91 -21.97
C VAL A 30 -17.37 5.48 -21.47
N LEU A 31 -17.58 4.52 -22.38
CA LEU A 31 -17.48 3.09 -22.07
C LEU A 31 -16.15 2.55 -22.60
N PRO A 32 -15.18 2.22 -21.73
CA PRO A 32 -13.86 1.78 -22.15
C PRO A 32 -13.88 0.32 -22.59
N ASP A 33 -13.10 0.01 -23.62
CA ASP A 33 -12.84 -1.36 -24.08
C ASP A 33 -11.73 -2.03 -23.27
N ASN A 34 -11.50 -3.32 -23.49
CA ASN A 34 -10.62 -4.20 -22.72
C ASN A 34 -9.14 -3.79 -22.65
N LYS A 35 -8.67 -2.89 -23.52
CA LYS A 35 -7.28 -2.38 -23.55
C LYS A 35 -7.06 -1.10 -22.74
N LEU A 36 -8.06 -0.69 -21.96
CA LEU A 36 -7.94 0.40 -21.00
C LEU A 36 -7.98 -0.16 -19.57
N ILE A 37 -7.10 0.37 -18.73
CA ILE A 37 -7.16 0.20 -17.29
C ILE A 37 -7.94 1.39 -16.71
N VAL A 38 -8.96 1.09 -15.92
CA VAL A 38 -9.90 2.06 -15.36
C VAL A 38 -9.73 2.12 -13.86
N PHE A 39 -9.52 3.33 -13.33
CA PHE A 39 -9.46 3.60 -11.90
C PHE A 39 -10.73 4.36 -11.51
N GLY A 40 -11.52 3.81 -10.58
CA GLY A 40 -12.74 4.42 -10.05
C GLY A 40 -12.46 5.59 -9.10
N LEU A 41 -11.70 6.57 -9.58
CA LEU A 41 -11.22 7.74 -8.85
C LEU A 41 -11.51 8.99 -9.69
N ASP A 42 -12.09 10.03 -9.07
CA ASP A 42 -12.48 11.30 -9.69
C ASP A 42 -11.73 12.52 -9.14
N ASP A 43 -10.99 12.34 -8.03
CA ASP A 43 -10.09 13.35 -7.45
C ASP A 43 -8.79 13.47 -8.27
N ALA A 44 -8.48 14.69 -8.69
CA ALA A 44 -7.27 15.05 -9.42
C ALA A 44 -5.98 14.78 -8.63
N PHE A 45 -6.04 14.64 -7.31
CA PHE A 45 -4.90 14.23 -6.50
C PHE A 45 -4.34 12.90 -7.00
N HIS A 46 -5.20 11.89 -7.17
CA HIS A 46 -4.80 10.58 -7.66
C HIS A 46 -4.30 10.65 -9.10
N LEU A 47 -4.92 11.48 -9.96
CA LEU A 47 -4.43 11.70 -11.31
C LEU A 47 -3.00 12.26 -11.29
N GLY A 48 -2.72 13.20 -10.38
CA GLY A 48 -1.41 13.80 -10.21
C GLY A 48 -0.36 12.78 -9.76
N ILE A 49 -0.67 12.00 -8.72
CA ILE A 49 0.23 10.93 -8.26
C ILE A 49 0.52 9.93 -9.39
N LEU A 50 -0.51 9.44 -10.08
CA LEU A 50 -0.34 8.49 -11.19
C LEU A 50 0.42 9.10 -12.38
N SER A 51 0.28 10.40 -12.62
CA SER A 51 0.99 11.09 -13.71
C SER A 51 2.44 11.47 -13.37
N SER A 52 2.88 11.23 -12.13
CA SER A 52 4.21 11.61 -11.67
C SER A 52 5.31 10.69 -12.21
N TYR A 53 6.55 11.20 -12.17
CA TYR A 53 7.76 10.46 -12.44
C TYR A 53 7.94 9.28 -11.47
N ALA A 54 7.66 9.47 -10.18
CA ALA A 54 7.74 8.42 -9.17
C ALA A 54 6.86 7.20 -9.53
N HIS A 55 5.62 7.44 -9.95
CA HIS A 55 4.73 6.37 -10.41
C HIS A 55 5.18 5.76 -11.74
N SER A 56 5.74 6.56 -12.64
CA SER A 56 6.28 6.08 -13.92
C SER A 56 7.44 5.10 -13.70
N VAL A 57 8.39 5.45 -12.83
CA VAL A 57 9.52 4.60 -12.43
C VAL A 57 9.01 3.28 -11.83
N TRP A 58 8.06 3.35 -10.90
CA TRP A 58 7.43 2.17 -10.31
C TRP A 58 6.73 1.28 -11.35
N ALA A 59 5.88 1.88 -12.19
CA ALA A 59 5.09 1.15 -13.18
C ALA A 59 5.98 0.47 -14.23
N LEU A 60 7.12 1.08 -14.60
CA LEU A 60 8.10 0.47 -15.50
C LEU A 60 8.85 -0.69 -14.85
N ALA A 61 9.16 -0.60 -13.56
CA ALA A 61 9.84 -1.68 -12.82
C ALA A 61 8.91 -2.87 -12.51
N MET A 62 7.66 -2.59 -12.14
CA MET A 62 6.69 -3.59 -11.68
C MET A 62 5.81 -4.16 -12.81
N GLY A 63 5.68 -3.42 -13.91
CA GLY A 63 4.87 -3.78 -15.06
C GLY A 63 5.48 -4.88 -15.93
N GLY A 64 4.78 -5.23 -17.00
CA GLY A 64 5.26 -6.19 -17.99
C GLY A 64 5.83 -5.50 -19.23
N ARG A 65 6.25 -6.32 -20.20
CA ARG A 65 6.68 -5.89 -21.53
C ARG A 65 6.01 -6.77 -22.58
N LEU A 66 5.65 -6.19 -23.73
CA LEU A 66 4.99 -6.90 -24.81
C LEU A 66 5.61 -6.59 -26.17
N GLY A 67 5.69 -7.62 -27.02
CA GLY A 67 6.09 -7.49 -28.42
C GLY A 67 7.59 -7.29 -28.64
N VAL A 68 7.98 -7.11 -29.91
CA VAL A 68 9.38 -6.95 -30.33
C VAL A 68 9.97 -5.62 -29.82
N GLY A 69 9.13 -4.59 -29.66
CA GLY A 69 9.53 -3.28 -29.13
C GLY A 69 9.68 -3.23 -27.61
N ASN A 70 9.37 -4.32 -26.88
CA ASN A 70 9.36 -4.35 -25.42
C ASN A 70 8.50 -3.24 -24.79
N ASP A 71 7.35 -2.95 -25.42
CA ASP A 71 6.46 -1.88 -25.00
C ASP A 71 5.96 -2.13 -23.57
N PRO A 72 6.06 -1.15 -22.66
CA PRO A 72 5.59 -1.29 -21.28
C PRO A 72 4.10 -1.63 -21.19
N THR A 73 3.77 -2.64 -20.38
CA THR A 73 2.39 -3.03 -20.07
C THR A 73 2.04 -2.76 -18.61
N TYR A 74 0.89 -2.11 -18.41
CA TYR A 74 0.40 -1.72 -17.09
C TYR A 74 -0.43 -2.85 -16.46
N GLN A 75 0.19 -3.60 -15.55
CA GLN A 75 -0.49 -4.70 -14.85
C GLN A 75 -1.10 -4.17 -13.57
N ASN A 76 -2.43 -4.00 -13.52
CA ASN A 76 -3.11 -3.30 -12.42
C ASN A 76 -2.68 -3.77 -11.02
N LEU A 77 -2.69 -5.10 -10.77
CA LEU A 77 -2.30 -5.67 -9.48
C LEU A 77 -0.88 -5.29 -9.05
N ARG A 78 0.02 -5.03 -9.99
CA ARG A 78 1.42 -4.70 -9.70
C ARG A 78 1.71 -3.21 -9.72
N CYS A 79 1.21 -2.53 -10.73
CA CYS A 79 1.49 -1.12 -10.95
C CYS A 79 0.64 -0.23 -10.06
N PHE A 80 -0.60 -0.61 -9.72
CA PHE A 80 -1.52 0.23 -8.94
C PHE A 80 -1.77 -0.35 -7.54
N ASP A 81 -2.24 -1.60 -7.43
CA ASP A 81 -2.67 -2.15 -6.13
C ASP A 81 -1.51 -2.22 -5.11
N MET A 82 -0.29 -2.46 -5.59
CA MET A 82 0.92 -2.46 -4.74
C MET A 82 1.62 -1.09 -4.67
N PHE A 83 1.12 -0.06 -5.36
CA PHE A 83 1.77 1.26 -5.33
C PHE A 83 1.46 1.98 -4.01
N PRO A 84 2.49 2.35 -3.23
CA PRO A 84 2.26 3.02 -1.95
C PRO A 84 2.06 4.52 -2.15
N PHE A 85 0.81 4.96 -2.09
CA PHE A 85 0.43 6.38 -2.17
C PHE A 85 1.02 7.20 -1.00
N PRO A 86 1.35 8.49 -1.22
CA PRO A 86 1.78 9.37 -0.14
C PRO A 86 0.61 9.69 0.79
N GLU A 87 0.89 10.21 1.98
CA GLU A 87 -0.16 10.50 2.96
C GLU A 87 -1.02 11.70 2.56
N HIS A 88 -2.33 11.60 2.83
CA HIS A 88 -3.30 12.66 2.55
C HIS A 88 -3.22 13.88 3.51
N THR A 89 -2.11 14.05 4.22
CA THR A 89 -1.99 14.96 5.38
C THR A 89 -1.19 16.24 5.11
N THR A 90 -0.66 16.43 3.90
CA THR A 90 0.20 17.59 3.57
C THR A 90 -0.56 18.69 2.84
N SER A 91 -0.12 19.94 3.04
CA SER A 91 -0.55 21.13 2.25
C SER A 91 -0.35 20.95 0.74
N ASN A 92 0.43 19.95 0.33
CA ASN A 92 0.85 19.71 -1.05
C ASN A 92 -0.22 19.02 -1.89
N ASN A 93 -1.21 18.37 -1.26
CA ASN A 93 -2.27 17.66 -1.97
C ASN A 93 -3.06 18.59 -2.90
N GLU A 94 -3.33 19.81 -2.46
CA GLU A 94 -4.05 20.79 -3.28
C GLU A 94 -3.21 21.28 -4.46
N ARG A 95 -1.91 21.46 -4.26
CA ARG A 95 -0.98 21.79 -5.34
C ARG A 95 -0.95 20.67 -6.39
N ILE A 96 -0.91 19.41 -5.96
CA ILE A 96 -0.96 18.24 -6.86
C ILE A 96 -2.28 18.21 -7.64
N ARG A 97 -3.43 18.47 -6.99
CA ARG A 97 -4.73 18.56 -7.68
C ARG A 97 -4.72 19.61 -8.77
N ILE A 98 -4.29 20.83 -8.45
CA ILE A 98 -4.26 21.95 -9.39
C ILE A 98 -3.38 21.60 -10.60
N LEU A 99 -2.18 21.05 -10.37
CA LEU A 99 -1.26 20.67 -11.44
C LEU A 99 -1.82 19.53 -12.30
N ALA A 100 -2.47 18.54 -11.69
CA ALA A 100 -3.09 17.43 -12.41
C ALA A 100 -4.27 17.87 -13.28
N GLU A 101 -5.13 18.77 -12.79
CA GLU A 101 -6.20 19.39 -13.60
C GLU A 101 -5.61 20.20 -14.75
N GLN A 102 -4.58 21.01 -14.50
CA GLN A 102 -3.89 21.77 -15.55
C GLN A 102 -3.29 20.85 -16.61
N LEU A 103 -2.70 19.72 -16.19
CA LEU A 103 -2.08 18.75 -17.08
C LEU A 103 -3.11 18.08 -18.01
N ASP A 104 -4.23 17.61 -17.46
CA ASP A 104 -5.31 16.99 -18.23
C ASP A 104 -5.98 18.00 -19.16
N ALA A 105 -6.31 19.20 -18.64
CA ALA A 105 -6.90 20.28 -19.42
C ALA A 105 -5.98 20.76 -20.55
N HIS A 106 -4.68 20.88 -20.29
CA HIS A 106 -3.68 21.27 -21.30
C HIS A 106 -3.71 20.31 -22.48
N ARG A 107 -3.55 19.01 -22.20
CA ARG A 107 -3.53 17.97 -23.23
C ARG A 107 -4.81 17.98 -24.06
N LYS A 108 -5.97 18.00 -23.40
CA LYS A 108 -7.28 18.01 -24.07
C LYS A 108 -7.46 19.25 -24.95
N ARG A 109 -7.15 20.44 -24.42
CA ARG A 109 -7.24 21.70 -25.15
C ARG A 109 -6.34 21.70 -26.40
N GLN A 110 -5.10 21.24 -26.30
CA GLN A 110 -4.21 21.21 -27.47
C GLN A 110 -4.68 20.21 -28.53
N GLN A 111 -5.20 19.05 -28.12
CA GLN A 111 -5.76 18.08 -29.07
C GLN A 111 -7.04 18.58 -29.75
N GLU A 112 -7.88 19.35 -29.03
CA GLU A 112 -9.08 19.97 -29.60
C GLU A 112 -8.72 21.05 -30.63
N LEU A 113 -7.75 21.92 -30.32
CA LEU A 113 -7.26 22.96 -31.23
C LEU A 113 -6.51 22.38 -32.44
N HIS A 114 -5.85 21.25 -32.26
CA HIS A 114 -5.02 20.60 -33.28
C HIS A 114 -5.40 19.11 -33.43
N PRO A 115 -6.46 18.77 -34.19
CA PRO A 115 -6.97 17.39 -34.26
C PRO A 115 -5.99 16.32 -34.78
N LYS A 116 -4.89 16.73 -35.42
CA LYS A 116 -3.81 15.83 -35.87
C LYS A 116 -2.73 15.62 -34.80
N LEU A 117 -2.77 16.37 -33.70
CA LEU A 117 -1.86 16.26 -32.58
C LEU A 117 -2.22 15.05 -31.73
N THR A 118 -1.25 14.15 -31.59
CA THR A 118 -1.42 12.91 -30.81
C THR A 118 -0.68 13.02 -29.49
N MET A 119 -1.19 12.34 -28.46
CA MET A 119 -0.50 12.18 -27.18
C MET A 119 0.91 11.60 -27.37
N THR A 120 1.05 10.53 -28.16
CA THR A 120 2.35 9.93 -28.47
C THR A 120 3.31 10.92 -29.13
N GLY A 121 2.81 11.76 -30.04
CA GLY A 121 3.60 12.83 -30.67
C GLY A 121 4.10 13.85 -29.66
N MET A 122 3.23 14.39 -28.80
CA MET A 122 3.61 15.35 -27.77
C MET A 122 4.68 14.79 -26.82
N TYR A 123 4.54 13.52 -26.43
CA TYR A 123 5.47 12.90 -25.48
C TYR A 123 6.80 12.48 -26.11
N ASN A 124 6.82 12.07 -27.38
CA ASN A 124 8.09 11.86 -28.09
C ASN A 124 8.90 13.17 -28.17
N VAL A 125 8.24 14.29 -28.43
CA VAL A 125 8.90 15.61 -28.46
C VAL A 125 9.32 16.05 -27.05
N LEU A 126 8.53 15.73 -26.02
CA LEU A 126 8.87 16.00 -24.63
C LEU A 126 10.15 15.28 -24.19
N GLU A 127 10.32 14.00 -24.54
CA GLU A 127 11.55 13.22 -24.27
C GLU A 127 12.77 13.90 -24.91
N LYS A 128 12.69 14.19 -26.22
CA LYS A 128 13.78 14.89 -26.93
C LYS A 128 14.12 16.24 -26.31
N LEU A 129 13.11 16.99 -25.89
CA LEU A 129 13.30 18.28 -25.22
C LEU A 129 14.02 18.11 -23.86
N ARG A 130 13.73 17.05 -23.11
CA ARG A 130 14.41 16.72 -21.85
C ARG A 130 15.87 16.29 -22.08
N GLU A 131 16.13 15.56 -23.16
CA GLU A 131 17.47 15.09 -23.55
C GLU A 131 18.33 16.18 -24.23
N GLY A 132 17.72 17.30 -24.63
CA GLY A 132 18.40 18.37 -25.37
C GLY A 132 18.68 18.01 -26.83
N GLU A 133 17.95 17.04 -27.39
CA GLU A 133 18.08 16.66 -28.79
C GLU A 133 17.46 17.72 -29.73
N PRO A 134 18.06 17.95 -30.90
CA PRO A 134 17.47 18.83 -31.90
C PRO A 134 16.16 18.26 -32.45
N LEU A 135 15.16 19.13 -32.62
CA LEU A 135 13.87 18.79 -33.20
C LEU A 135 13.91 18.93 -34.72
N SER A 136 13.33 17.97 -35.44
CA SER A 136 13.03 18.12 -36.89
C SER A 136 11.87 19.08 -37.13
N ASP A 137 11.66 19.54 -38.36
CA ASP A 137 10.55 20.46 -38.73
C ASP A 137 9.17 19.94 -38.27
N LYS A 138 8.94 18.62 -38.41
CA LYS A 138 7.70 17.98 -37.96
C LYS A 138 7.57 17.99 -36.44
N GLU A 139 8.66 17.74 -35.72
CA GLU A 139 8.68 17.75 -34.26
C GLU A 139 8.57 19.16 -33.70
N GLN A 140 9.12 20.16 -34.40
CA GLN A 140 8.93 21.57 -34.06
C GLN A 140 7.48 22.00 -34.23
N THR A 141 6.81 21.54 -35.29
CA THR A 141 5.36 21.75 -35.44
C THR A 141 4.57 21.15 -34.27
N ILE A 142 4.94 19.94 -33.81
CA ILE A 142 4.31 19.29 -32.65
C ILE A 142 4.65 20.04 -31.35
N HIS A 143 5.88 20.54 -31.21
CA HIS A 143 6.32 21.33 -30.06
C HIS A 143 5.46 22.59 -29.90
N GLU A 144 5.24 23.31 -31.00
CA GLU A 144 4.41 24.51 -31.05
C GLU A 144 2.93 24.22 -30.80
N GLN A 145 2.35 23.25 -31.54
CA GLN A 145 0.93 22.89 -31.40
C GLN A 145 0.60 22.26 -30.05
N GLY A 146 1.51 21.45 -29.51
CA GLY A 146 1.34 20.81 -28.21
C GLY A 146 1.76 21.70 -27.04
N LEU A 147 2.33 22.88 -27.32
CA LEU A 147 2.98 23.74 -26.33
C LEU A 147 3.85 22.91 -25.38
N VAL A 148 4.75 22.11 -25.95
CA VAL A 148 5.42 21.02 -25.23
C VAL A 148 6.33 21.52 -24.12
N SER A 149 6.87 22.74 -24.21
CA SER A 149 7.58 23.37 -23.08
C SER A 149 6.68 23.64 -21.88
N VAL A 150 5.41 24.00 -22.09
CA VAL A 150 4.43 24.17 -21.01
C VAL A 150 4.06 22.81 -20.42
N LEU A 151 3.86 21.80 -21.28
CA LEU A 151 3.64 20.43 -20.84
C LEU A 151 4.80 19.93 -19.96
N LYS A 152 6.04 20.21 -20.36
CA LYS A 152 7.25 19.90 -19.57
C LYS A 152 7.20 20.57 -18.20
N GLN A 153 6.94 21.88 -18.17
CA GLN A 153 6.89 22.63 -16.91
C GLN A 153 5.83 22.09 -15.94
N ILE A 154 4.63 21.76 -16.44
CA ILE A 154 3.56 21.19 -15.60
C ILE A 154 4.00 19.85 -15.01
N HIS A 155 4.67 18.99 -15.79
CA HIS A 155 5.22 17.72 -15.29
C HIS A 155 6.30 17.95 -14.24
N ASP A 156 7.26 18.83 -14.51
CA ASP A 156 8.37 19.10 -13.58
C ASP A 156 7.84 19.68 -12.24
N ASP A 157 6.83 20.57 -12.30
CA ASP A 157 6.17 21.11 -11.11
C ASP A 157 5.35 20.05 -10.35
N LEU A 158 4.71 19.14 -11.08
CA LEU A 158 3.96 18.02 -10.50
C LEU A 158 4.89 17.03 -9.80
N ASP A 159 6.01 16.68 -10.43
CA ASP A 159 7.02 15.78 -9.89
C ASP A 159 7.64 16.36 -8.61
N ALA A 160 7.96 17.65 -8.62
CA ALA A 160 8.44 18.34 -7.42
C ALA A 160 7.41 18.29 -6.27
N ALA A 161 6.13 18.55 -6.56
CA ALA A 161 5.07 18.50 -5.55
C ALA A 161 4.83 17.07 -5.02
N VAL A 162 4.97 16.05 -5.87
CA VAL A 162 4.85 14.64 -5.48
C VAL A 162 6.03 14.21 -4.62
N CYS A 163 7.27 14.54 -5.00
CA CYS A 163 8.44 14.31 -4.15
C CYS A 163 8.28 14.97 -2.78
N GLU A 164 7.77 16.20 -2.73
CA GLU A 164 7.48 16.89 -1.47
C GLU A 164 6.42 16.17 -0.63
N ALA A 165 5.36 15.64 -1.26
CA ALA A 165 4.33 14.85 -0.57
C ALA A 165 4.87 13.53 0.02
N TYR A 166 5.92 12.96 -0.59
CA TYR A 166 6.66 11.82 -0.05
C TYR A 166 7.78 12.22 0.94
N GLY A 167 8.10 13.51 1.07
CA GLY A 167 9.23 14.00 1.87
C GLY A 167 10.60 13.71 1.25
N TRP A 168 10.67 13.65 -0.08
CA TRP A 168 11.89 13.36 -0.85
C TRP A 168 12.47 14.63 -1.51
N PRO A 169 13.78 14.65 -1.79
CA PRO A 169 14.35 15.67 -2.66
C PRO A 169 13.80 15.52 -4.09
N VAL A 170 13.76 16.63 -4.84
CA VAL A 170 13.26 16.65 -6.23
C VAL A 170 14.20 15.89 -7.17
N ASP A 171 15.51 16.03 -6.97
CA ASP A 171 16.55 15.38 -7.80
C ASP A 171 16.96 14.03 -7.19
N ILE A 172 16.02 13.09 -7.15
CA ILE A 172 16.25 11.73 -6.65
C ILE A 172 16.46 10.75 -7.81
N ALA A 173 17.45 9.86 -7.67
CA ALA A 173 17.74 8.84 -8.68
C ALA A 173 16.66 7.75 -8.71
N ASP A 174 16.48 7.11 -9.86
CA ASP A 174 15.45 6.08 -10.08
C ASP A 174 15.58 4.92 -9.10
N GLU A 175 16.81 4.46 -8.82
CA GLU A 175 17.06 3.38 -7.86
C GLU A 175 16.63 3.77 -6.44
N ASP A 176 16.85 5.03 -6.04
CA ASP A 176 16.46 5.54 -4.75
C ASP A 176 14.94 5.73 -4.64
N ILE A 177 14.27 6.17 -5.72
CA ILE A 177 12.80 6.21 -5.81
C ILE A 177 12.25 4.80 -5.58
N LEU A 178 12.77 3.81 -6.32
CA LEU A 178 12.30 2.42 -6.23
C LEU A 178 12.51 1.84 -4.83
N GLN A 179 13.69 2.04 -4.25
CA GLN A 179 13.98 1.54 -2.90
C GLN A 179 13.02 2.15 -1.87
N ARG A 180 12.80 3.47 -1.90
CA ARG A 180 11.88 4.16 -0.99
C ARG A 180 10.43 3.71 -1.16
N LEU A 181 9.99 3.48 -2.40
CA LEU A 181 8.66 2.94 -2.67
C LEU A 181 8.54 1.50 -2.16
N VAL A 182 9.53 0.63 -2.35
CA VAL A 182 9.51 -0.74 -1.80
C VAL A 182 9.45 -0.72 -0.27
N ASP A 183 10.27 0.12 0.37
CA ASP A 183 10.27 0.27 1.83
C ASP A 183 8.91 0.76 2.34
N LEU A 184 8.33 1.76 1.67
CA LEU A 184 7.00 2.28 2.01
C LEU A 184 5.92 1.22 1.77
N ASN A 185 6.01 0.42 0.70
CA ASN A 185 5.07 -0.67 0.44
C ASN A 185 5.12 -1.72 1.57
N HIS A 186 6.32 -2.11 2.04
CA HIS A 186 6.47 -3.00 3.19
C HIS A 186 5.87 -2.41 4.47
N GLN A 187 6.05 -1.11 4.70
CA GLN A 187 5.40 -0.42 5.81
C GLN A 187 3.87 -0.47 5.69
N ARG A 188 3.31 -0.18 4.50
CA ARG A 188 1.85 -0.23 4.27
C ARG A 188 1.29 -1.63 4.46
N ALA A 189 1.99 -2.66 3.99
CA ALA A 189 1.59 -4.06 4.22
C ALA A 189 1.57 -4.43 5.71
N ALA A 190 2.53 -3.91 6.50
CA ALA A 190 2.54 -4.10 7.94
C ALA A 190 1.40 -3.34 8.64
N GLU A 191 1.11 -2.11 8.22
CA GLU A 191 -0.05 -1.33 8.68
C GLU A 191 -1.37 -2.07 8.41
N GLU A 192 -1.55 -2.59 7.19
CA GLU A 192 -2.74 -3.36 6.80
C GLU A 192 -2.89 -4.66 7.61
N ALA A 193 -1.79 -5.37 7.87
CA ALA A 193 -1.80 -6.55 8.74
C ALA A 193 -2.22 -6.22 10.18
N GLN A 194 -1.99 -4.99 10.63
CA GLN A 194 -2.44 -4.45 11.92
C GLN A 194 -3.86 -3.85 11.86
N GLY A 195 -4.56 -4.00 10.73
CA GLY A 195 -5.90 -3.46 10.53
C GLY A 195 -5.95 -1.99 10.12
N HIS A 196 -4.80 -1.34 9.93
CA HIS A 196 -4.69 0.05 9.49
C HIS A 196 -4.71 0.16 7.96
N ILE A 197 -5.91 0.10 7.37
CA ILE A 197 -6.09 0.18 5.91
C ILE A 197 -6.30 1.62 5.45
N ARG A 198 -5.46 2.09 4.52
CA ARG A 198 -5.55 3.41 3.90
C ARG A 198 -6.38 3.35 2.63
N TRP A 199 -7.68 3.53 2.77
CA TRP A 199 -8.61 3.56 1.64
C TRP A 199 -8.41 4.83 0.80
N LEU A 200 -8.23 4.67 -0.52
CA LEU A 200 -8.17 5.78 -1.48
C LEU A 200 -9.55 6.42 -1.69
N ARG A 201 -10.61 5.60 -1.56
CA ARG A 201 -12.00 6.00 -1.68
C ARG A 201 -12.84 5.34 -0.56
N PRO A 202 -12.74 5.81 0.69
CA PRO A 202 -13.37 5.17 1.84
C PRO A 202 -14.89 4.95 1.68
N GLU A 203 -15.60 5.90 1.06
CA GLU A 203 -17.04 5.82 0.85
C GLU A 203 -17.47 4.70 -0.11
N PHE A 204 -16.55 4.21 -0.95
CA PHE A 204 -16.78 3.07 -1.83
C PHE A 204 -16.18 1.78 -1.27
N GLN A 205 -14.97 1.85 -0.69
CA GLN A 205 -14.20 0.68 -0.26
C GLN A 205 -14.55 0.22 1.16
N ASN A 206 -15.05 1.12 2.01
CA ASN A 206 -15.49 0.85 3.38
C ASN A 206 -16.78 1.65 3.69
N PRO A 207 -17.89 1.38 2.95
CA PRO A 207 -19.12 2.17 3.05
C PRO A 207 -19.79 2.07 4.43
N ASP A 208 -19.61 0.94 5.12
CA ASP A 208 -20.14 0.71 6.47
C ASP A 208 -19.31 1.44 7.55
N GLY A 209 -18.23 2.11 7.15
CA GLY A 209 -17.36 2.86 8.05
C GLY A 209 -16.81 1.99 9.17
N GLN A 210 -16.65 0.67 8.93
CA GLN A 210 -16.09 -0.23 9.92
C GLN A 210 -14.74 0.35 10.32
N THR A 211 -14.71 0.88 11.54
CA THR A 211 -13.53 1.56 12.06
C THR A 211 -12.42 0.52 12.02
N GLN A 212 -11.24 0.91 11.53
CA GLN A 212 -10.05 0.10 11.66
C GLN A 212 -10.04 -0.39 13.11
N LYS A 213 -10.21 -1.70 13.33
CA LYS A 213 -9.91 -2.24 14.64
C LYS A 213 -8.45 -1.85 14.78
N GLN A 214 -8.17 -0.89 15.65
CA GLN A 214 -6.84 -0.74 16.20
C GLN A 214 -6.57 -2.11 16.80
N ILE A 215 -5.84 -2.92 16.06
CA ILE A 215 -5.17 -4.05 16.65
C ILE A 215 -4.10 -3.33 17.46
N ASP A 216 -4.42 -2.96 18.70
CA ASP A 216 -3.40 -2.89 19.75
C ASP A 216 -2.58 -4.13 19.49
N LEU A 217 -1.33 -4.03 19.05
CA LEU A 217 -0.46 -5.18 19.01
C LEU A 217 -0.49 -5.72 20.44
N PRO A 218 -1.14 -6.86 20.77
CA PRO A 218 -0.56 -7.62 21.86
C PRO A 218 0.73 -8.15 21.24
N THR A 219 1.87 -7.88 21.85
CA THR A 219 3.18 -8.39 21.42
C THR A 219 3.04 -9.89 21.07
N ASP A 220 2.88 -10.19 19.78
CA ASP A 220 2.14 -11.39 19.39
C ASP A 220 3.12 -12.57 19.33
N LYS A 221 2.86 -13.59 20.14
CA LYS A 221 3.04 -14.96 19.66
C LYS A 221 1.67 -15.65 19.64
N PRO A 222 1.42 -16.39 18.56
CA PRO A 222 0.15 -16.33 17.84
C PRO A 222 -0.90 -17.21 18.50
N THR A 223 -2.02 -16.62 18.90
CA THR A 223 -3.22 -17.38 19.27
C THR A 223 -4.17 -17.45 18.09
N VAL A 224 -4.18 -18.61 17.44
CA VAL A 224 -5.31 -19.06 16.61
C VAL A 224 -6.56 -19.07 17.50
N THR A 225 -7.40 -18.04 17.44
CA THR A 225 -8.72 -18.06 18.06
C THR A 225 -9.72 -18.68 17.09
N LYS A 226 -9.88 -19.99 17.21
CA LYS A 226 -11.14 -20.68 16.89
C LYS A 226 -12.25 -20.15 17.82
N PRO A 227 -13.52 -20.22 17.39
CA PRO A 227 -14.66 -19.64 18.10
C PRO A 227 -14.80 -20.19 19.51
N ALA A 228 -15.37 -19.38 20.41
CA ALA A 228 -15.64 -19.72 21.79
C ALA A 228 -16.32 -21.09 21.92
N VAL A 229 -15.51 -22.10 22.28
CA VAL A 229 -15.96 -23.39 22.80
C VAL A 229 -15.99 -23.24 24.33
N PRO A 230 -17.05 -23.72 25.01
CA PRO A 230 -17.13 -23.65 26.47
C PRO A 230 -15.89 -24.28 27.10
N VAL A 231 -15.36 -23.61 28.13
CA VAL A 231 -14.15 -23.99 28.87
C VAL A 231 -14.22 -25.46 29.28
N THR A 232 -13.51 -26.30 28.54
CA THR A 232 -13.36 -27.72 28.85
C THR A 232 -11.92 -27.89 29.35
N LYS A 233 -11.76 -28.21 30.65
CA LYS A 233 -10.46 -28.37 31.31
C LYS A 233 -9.53 -29.29 30.50
N GLN A 234 -8.38 -28.77 30.08
CA GLN A 234 -7.37 -29.53 29.31
C GLN A 234 -6.72 -30.63 30.17
N GLN A 235 -6.38 -31.76 29.54
CA GLN A 235 -5.81 -32.93 30.21
C GLN A 235 -4.30 -32.80 30.40
N TRP A 236 -3.77 -33.19 31.57
CA TRP A 236 -2.34 -33.09 31.87
C TRP A 236 -1.49 -34.04 30.98
N PRO A 237 -0.54 -33.53 30.19
CA PRO A 237 0.29 -34.33 29.28
C PRO A 237 1.24 -35.28 30.02
N SER A 238 1.62 -36.40 29.40
CA SER A 238 2.57 -37.38 29.98
C SER A 238 4.04 -37.08 29.68
N LYS A 239 4.34 -36.35 28.59
CA LYS A 239 5.72 -36.02 28.19
C LYS A 239 6.17 -34.66 28.73
N LEU A 240 7.42 -34.57 29.17
CA LEU A 240 8.00 -33.37 29.78
C LEU A 240 8.02 -32.13 28.85
N PRO A 241 8.38 -32.22 27.56
CA PRO A 241 8.32 -31.06 26.66
C PRO A 241 6.90 -30.49 26.52
N ASP A 242 5.90 -31.38 26.45
CA ASP A 242 4.49 -31.00 26.32
C ASP A 242 3.98 -30.35 27.62
N GLN A 243 4.46 -30.79 28.79
CA GLN A 243 4.16 -30.18 30.08
C GLN A 243 4.73 -28.76 30.18
N MET A 244 5.98 -28.54 29.75
CA MET A 244 6.61 -27.21 29.77
C MET A 244 5.91 -26.23 28.81
N GLN A 245 5.56 -26.69 27.60
CA GLN A 245 4.81 -25.88 26.64
C GLN A 245 3.41 -25.54 27.17
N LEU A 246 2.74 -26.50 27.80
CA LEU A 246 1.41 -26.27 28.38
C LEU A 246 1.45 -25.29 29.55
N LEU A 247 2.45 -25.40 30.44
CA LEU A 247 2.62 -24.50 31.58
C LEU A 247 2.93 -23.06 31.12
N LYS A 248 3.83 -22.91 30.13
CA LYS A 248 4.12 -21.62 29.51
C LYS A 248 2.88 -21.00 28.88
N ALA A 249 2.16 -21.76 28.04
CA ALA A 249 0.94 -21.28 27.41
C ALA A 249 -0.15 -20.93 28.43
N THR A 250 -0.19 -21.62 29.57
CA THR A 250 -1.16 -21.34 30.64
C THR A 250 -0.81 -20.07 31.39
N LEU A 251 0.47 -19.81 31.70
CA LEU A 251 0.88 -18.54 32.31
C LEU A 251 0.67 -17.35 31.35
N GLU A 252 0.90 -17.52 30.05
CA GLU A 252 0.68 -16.47 29.04
C GLU A 252 -0.81 -16.09 28.87
N GLN A 253 -1.72 -17.03 29.14
CA GLN A 253 -3.17 -16.80 29.04
C GLN A 253 -3.79 -16.21 30.31
N GLN A 254 -3.03 -16.09 31.41
CA GLN A 254 -3.58 -15.66 32.70
C GLN A 254 -3.19 -14.20 32.96
N PRO A 255 -4.16 -13.29 33.17
CA PRO A 255 -3.91 -11.86 33.29
C PRO A 255 -3.29 -11.45 34.64
N SER A 256 -3.11 -12.39 35.57
CA SER A 256 -2.54 -12.16 36.90
C SER A 256 -1.59 -13.28 37.30
N PRO A 257 -0.49 -13.00 38.05
CA PRO A 257 0.44 -14.01 38.53
C PRO A 257 -0.27 -15.09 39.34
N LEU A 258 0.04 -16.36 39.07
CA LEU A 258 -0.60 -17.52 39.72
C LEU A 258 0.41 -18.31 40.55
N THR A 259 -0.07 -18.93 41.63
CA THR A 259 0.69 -19.93 42.38
C THR A 259 0.76 -21.25 41.60
N ALA A 260 1.78 -22.06 41.86
CA ALA A 260 1.92 -23.39 41.24
C ALA A 260 0.68 -24.28 41.47
N LYS A 261 0.00 -24.11 42.62
CA LYS A 261 -1.24 -24.82 42.95
C LYS A 261 -2.42 -24.38 42.08
N GLU A 262 -2.60 -23.08 41.88
CA GLU A 262 -3.66 -22.54 41.02
C GLU A 262 -3.46 -22.97 39.58
N VAL A 263 -2.22 -22.94 39.08
CA VAL A 263 -1.88 -23.46 37.74
C VAL A 263 -2.20 -24.96 37.65
N SER A 264 -1.84 -25.75 38.67
CA SER A 264 -2.11 -27.19 38.71
C SER A 264 -3.61 -27.53 38.69
N ASP A 265 -4.47 -26.68 39.27
CA ASP A 265 -5.91 -26.91 39.40
C ASP A 265 -6.71 -26.59 38.11
N LEU A 266 -6.09 -25.90 37.16
CA LEU A 266 -6.67 -25.61 35.83
C LEU A 266 -6.76 -26.87 34.95
N PHE A 267 -5.99 -27.92 35.25
CA PHE A 267 -5.89 -29.12 34.41
C PHE A 267 -6.66 -30.33 34.94
N LYS A 268 -7.26 -31.10 34.02
CA LYS A 268 -7.89 -32.39 34.31
C LYS A 268 -6.80 -33.43 34.61
N GLY A 269 -6.76 -33.92 35.85
CA GLY A 269 -5.70 -34.80 36.36
C GLY A 269 -4.48 -34.06 36.95
N GLY A 270 -4.55 -32.73 37.05
CA GLY A 270 -3.52 -31.88 37.65
C GLY A 270 -3.59 -31.78 39.17
N ARG A 271 -4.76 -32.02 39.79
CA ARG A 271 -4.90 -32.04 41.26
C ARG A 271 -3.90 -33.02 41.90
N GLY A 272 -2.97 -32.48 42.68
CA GLY A 272 -1.91 -33.23 43.36
C GLY A 272 -0.53 -33.16 42.69
N ARG A 273 -0.37 -32.40 41.60
CA ARG A 273 0.92 -32.22 40.89
C ARG A 273 1.58 -30.86 41.12
N ALA A 274 1.13 -30.11 42.12
CA ALA A 274 1.61 -28.74 42.40
C ALA A 274 3.13 -28.66 42.55
N ALA A 275 3.77 -29.60 43.28
CA ALA A 275 5.22 -29.63 43.43
C ALA A 275 5.96 -29.87 42.10
N LYS A 276 5.38 -30.68 41.20
CA LYS A 276 5.97 -30.91 39.88
C LYS A 276 5.77 -29.72 38.94
N VAL A 277 4.64 -29.04 39.08
CA VAL A 277 4.37 -27.78 38.37
C VAL A 277 5.37 -26.72 38.80
N GLU A 278 5.62 -26.58 40.10
CA GLU A 278 6.57 -25.63 40.67
C GLU A 278 7.99 -25.82 40.13
N GLU A 279 8.52 -27.05 40.15
CA GLU A 279 9.85 -27.38 39.59
C GLU A 279 9.98 -27.01 38.10
N LEU A 280 8.91 -27.22 37.32
CA LEU A 280 8.88 -26.87 35.90
C LEU A 280 8.78 -25.34 35.69
N LEU A 281 8.07 -24.63 36.56
CA LEU A 281 7.96 -23.17 36.52
C LEU A 281 9.25 -22.47 36.95
N GLU A 282 9.97 -23.03 37.92
CA GLU A 282 11.33 -22.58 38.29
C GLU A 282 12.30 -22.79 37.12
N THR A 283 12.23 -23.95 36.45
CA THR A 283 13.05 -24.22 35.26
C THR A 283 12.74 -23.21 34.15
N LEU A 284 11.46 -22.90 33.90
CA LEU A 284 11.04 -21.88 32.94
C LEU A 284 11.54 -20.48 33.32
N THR A 285 11.62 -20.19 34.62
CA THR A 285 12.16 -18.92 35.14
C THR A 285 13.67 -18.83 34.93
N ALA A 286 14.41 -19.91 35.19
CA ALA A 286 15.86 -19.97 35.00
C ALA A 286 16.29 -19.77 33.53
N ILE A 287 15.47 -20.20 32.57
CA ILE A 287 15.71 -20.00 31.13
C ILE A 287 15.08 -18.70 30.58
N GLY A 288 14.54 -17.83 31.45
CA GLY A 288 13.99 -16.53 31.08
C GLY A 288 12.63 -16.58 30.37
N GLN A 289 11.91 -17.69 30.45
CA GLN A 289 10.57 -17.86 29.85
C GLN A 289 9.41 -17.64 30.83
N ALA A 290 9.72 -17.42 32.11
CA ALA A 290 8.79 -16.99 33.14
C ALA A 290 9.53 -16.07 34.13
N ARG A 291 8.77 -15.34 34.94
CA ARG A 291 9.25 -14.51 36.04
C ARG A 291 8.53 -14.93 37.32
N GLN A 292 9.29 -15.05 38.39
CA GLN A 292 8.75 -15.28 39.73
C GLN A 292 8.67 -13.93 40.46
N THR A 293 7.49 -13.63 40.98
CA THR A 293 7.24 -12.47 41.85
C THR A 293 7.74 -12.75 43.27
N GLU A 294 7.99 -11.70 44.05
CA GLU A 294 8.49 -11.82 45.45
C GLU A 294 7.54 -12.64 46.35
N ASP A 295 6.25 -12.71 46.00
CA ASP A 295 5.23 -13.48 46.72
C ASP A 295 5.15 -14.97 46.30
N GLY A 296 6.12 -15.47 45.52
CA GLY A 296 6.16 -16.88 45.08
C GLY A 296 5.16 -17.23 44.00
N ARG A 297 4.62 -16.24 43.27
CA ARG A 297 3.72 -16.44 42.11
C ARG A 297 4.49 -16.31 40.81
N PHE A 298 4.07 -17.06 39.80
CA PHE A 298 4.68 -17.11 38.49
C PHE A 298 3.82 -16.38 37.47
N ALA A 299 4.49 -15.63 36.60
CA ALA A 299 3.93 -14.97 35.42
C ALA A 299 4.94 -15.07 34.28
N THR A 300 4.56 -14.71 33.06
CA THR A 300 5.52 -14.54 31.95
C THR A 300 5.94 -13.10 31.81
#